data_AF-A0A965QH07-F1
#
_entry.id   AF-A0A965QH07-F1
#
_cell.length_a   1.000
_cell.length_b   1.000
_cell.length_c   1.000
_cell.angle_alpha   90.00
_cell.angle_beta   90.00
_cell.angle_gamma   90.00
#
_symmetry.space_group_name_H-M   'P 1'
#
loop_
_entity.id
_entity.type
_entity.pdbx_description
1 polymer ?
#
loop_
_entity_poly.entity_id
_entity_poly.type
_entity_poly.pdbx_seq_one_letter_code
_entity_poly.pdbx_strand_id
1 'polypeptide(L)'
;MSISSRSGAAALGLSIRPNIRWSSSASYQLADIVSSKGLFGALKAEQHKTSSTAVDAGFIATAGDFWLPSFGLAVLNIPTGCVDSFVNPATGKSQSICGAKRTGDVRDDMSGTQIDPTEVRIGVSIVPRIRLGSQRINLKISGDVYPLPITYGGKNYGYRDVNINQLTHAGVELFLGNANNAHTLSLRAGLNDTRTSWGFSLPLPNFSLEFTSYEAAIFTDGRATKDRRYLLGMSGHW
;
A
#
# COMPACT_ATOMS: atom_id res chain seq x y z
N MET A 1 9.48 -15.77 5.40
CA MET A 1 10.82 -16.10 5.96
C MET A 1 11.64 -14.83 5.98
N SER A 2 12.29 -14.49 7.09
CA SER A 2 13.25 -13.38 7.15
C SER A 2 14.56 -13.85 7.78
N ILE A 3 15.66 -13.26 7.33
CA ILE A 3 17.00 -13.47 7.85
C ILE A 3 17.54 -12.09 8.20
N SER A 4 18.01 -11.93 9.43
CA SER A 4 18.68 -10.72 9.88
C SER A 4 20.17 -10.98 10.12
N SER A 5 20.99 -9.97 9.86
CA SER A 5 22.38 -9.94 10.30
C SER A 5 22.43 -10.07 11.84
N ARG A 6 23.52 -10.63 12.38
CA ARG A 6 23.69 -10.78 13.84
C ARG A 6 23.61 -9.46 14.61
N SER A 7 23.96 -8.35 13.97
CA SER A 7 23.86 -7.00 14.56
C SER A 7 22.47 -6.37 14.44
N GLY A 8 21.53 -7.00 13.73
CA GLY A 8 20.22 -6.43 13.40
C GLY A 8 20.27 -5.26 12.40
N ALA A 9 21.46 -4.92 11.89
CA ALA A 9 21.68 -3.78 11.00
C ALA A 9 21.14 -4.01 9.57
N ALA A 10 20.97 -5.26 9.16
CA ALA A 10 20.33 -5.61 7.91
C ALA A 10 19.37 -6.77 8.10
N ALA A 11 18.26 -6.74 7.37
CA ALA A 11 17.31 -7.84 7.27
C ALA A 11 16.85 -8.03 5.82
N LEU A 12 16.71 -9.29 5.43
CA LEU A 12 16.16 -9.70 4.15
C LEU A 12 14.95 -10.60 4.40
N GLY A 13 13.90 -10.42 3.63
CA GLY A 13 12.65 -11.13 3.76
C GLY A 13 12.13 -11.65 2.43
N LEU A 14 11.52 -12.82 2.47
CA LEU A 14 10.71 -13.39 1.41
C LEU A 14 9.35 -13.75 1.99
N SER A 15 8.28 -13.32 1.34
CA SER A 15 6.89 -13.60 1.73
C SER A 15 6.14 -14.25 0.58
N ILE A 16 5.33 -15.25 0.91
CA ILE A 16 4.36 -15.83 -0.02
C ILE A 16 2.99 -15.53 0.57
N ARG A 17 2.17 -14.76 -0.15
CA ARG A 17 0.86 -14.31 0.28
C ARG A 17 -0.23 -14.91 -0.60
N PRO A 18 -1.05 -15.86 -0.10
CA PRO A 18 -2.31 -16.16 -0.74
C PRO A 18 -3.23 -14.94 -0.60
N ASN A 19 -3.87 -14.54 -1.70
CA ASN A 19 -4.75 -13.39 -1.74
C ASN A 19 -6.09 -13.80 -2.34
N ILE A 20 -7.18 -13.47 -1.65
CA ILE A 20 -8.54 -13.64 -2.14
C ILE A 20 -9.18 -12.26 -2.16
N ARG A 21 -9.75 -11.88 -3.30
CA ARG A 21 -10.45 -10.61 -3.50
C ARG A 21 -11.87 -10.90 -3.89
N TRP A 22 -12.77 -10.18 -3.23
CA TRP A 22 -14.15 -10.06 -3.65
C TRP A 22 -14.37 -8.63 -4.13
N SER A 23 -14.79 -8.47 -5.38
CA SER A 23 -15.07 -7.18 -5.99
C SER A 23 -16.48 -7.18 -6.56
N SER A 24 -17.17 -6.05 -6.48
CA SER A 24 -18.45 -5.80 -7.12
C SER A 24 -18.31 -4.52 -7.93
N SER A 25 -18.74 -4.52 -9.18
CA SER A 25 -18.71 -3.35 -10.06
C SER A 25 -19.95 -2.45 -9.90
N ALA A 26 -20.98 -2.90 -9.17
CA ALA A 26 -22.18 -2.09 -8.97
C ALA A 26 -21.93 -0.82 -8.16
N SER A 27 -22.29 0.32 -8.77
CA SER A 27 -22.54 1.58 -8.09
C SER A 27 -23.98 1.59 -7.59
N TYR A 28 -24.19 1.63 -6.28
CA TYR A 28 -25.53 1.73 -5.69
C TYR A 28 -25.79 3.16 -5.21
N GLN A 29 -26.89 3.75 -5.66
CA GLN A 29 -27.36 4.99 -5.06
C GLN A 29 -28.00 4.67 -3.71
N LEU A 30 -27.46 5.24 -2.63
CA LEU A 30 -27.96 5.04 -1.26
C LEU A 30 -29.44 5.44 -1.11
N ALA A 31 -29.94 6.33 -1.98
CA ALA A 31 -31.32 6.76 -2.01
C ALA A 31 -32.30 5.67 -2.47
N ASP A 32 -31.84 4.70 -3.28
CA ASP A 32 -32.69 3.65 -3.86
C ASP A 32 -32.74 2.38 -2.99
N ILE A 33 -31.99 2.36 -1.89
CA ILE A 33 -31.85 1.20 -1.01
C ILE A 33 -32.82 1.33 0.17
N VAL A 34 -33.95 0.62 0.09
CA VAL A 34 -35.00 0.63 1.12
C VAL A 34 -34.63 -0.23 2.35
N SER A 35 -33.67 -1.16 2.23
CA SER A 35 -33.22 -1.98 3.37
C SER A 35 -31.78 -2.49 3.23
N SER A 36 -31.08 -2.63 4.37
CA SER A 36 -29.72 -3.20 4.45
C SER A 36 -29.66 -4.62 3.88
N LYS A 37 -30.69 -5.44 4.11
CA LYS A 37 -30.77 -6.82 3.58
C LYS A 37 -30.85 -6.84 2.04
N GLY A 38 -31.57 -5.89 1.44
CA GLY A 38 -31.63 -5.71 0.00
C GLY A 38 -30.26 -5.34 -0.61
N LEU A 39 -29.54 -4.43 0.04
CA LEU A 39 -28.17 -4.05 -0.34
C LEU A 39 -27.21 -5.24 -0.27
N PHE A 40 -27.22 -5.99 0.83
CA PHE A 40 -26.37 -7.18 0.95
C PHE A 40 -26.69 -8.25 -0.09
N GLY A 41 -27.98 -8.45 -0.42
CA GLY A 41 -28.40 -9.38 -1.46
C GLY A 41 -27.88 -8.96 -2.84
N ALA A 42 -28.01 -7.68 -3.20
CA ALA A 42 -27.53 -7.16 -4.48
C ALA A 42 -25.99 -7.22 -4.58
N LEU A 43 -25.27 -6.81 -3.53
CA LEU A 43 -23.81 -6.91 -3.46
C LEU A 43 -23.30 -8.34 -3.64
N LYS A 44 -24.02 -9.33 -3.08
CA LYS A 44 -23.65 -10.73 -3.19
C LYS A 44 -23.92 -11.30 -4.59
N ALA A 45 -24.96 -10.80 -5.28
CA ALA A 45 -25.31 -11.25 -6.62
C ALA A 45 -24.29 -10.79 -7.69
N GLU A 46 -23.68 -9.62 -7.50
CA GLU A 46 -22.64 -9.07 -8.39
C GLU A 46 -21.21 -9.26 -7.86
N GLN A 47 -21.04 -10.19 -6.91
CA GLN A 47 -19.74 -10.43 -6.30
C GLN A 47 -18.87 -11.32 -7.21
N HIS A 48 -17.69 -10.81 -7.57
CA HIS A 48 -16.67 -11.55 -8.29
C HIS A 48 -15.57 -11.99 -7.35
N LYS A 49 -15.30 -13.31 -7.34
CA LYS A 49 -14.24 -13.88 -6.52
C LYS A 49 -13.01 -14.17 -7.37
N THR A 50 -11.88 -13.59 -6.99
CA THR A 50 -10.59 -13.90 -7.59
C THR A 50 -9.58 -14.31 -6.53
N SER A 51 -8.66 -15.19 -6.88
CA SER A 51 -7.54 -15.62 -6.03
C SER A 51 -6.21 -15.41 -6.74
N SER A 52 -5.15 -15.17 -5.97
CA SER A 52 -3.78 -15.16 -6.47
C SER A 52 -2.81 -15.61 -5.38
N THR A 53 -1.60 -15.97 -5.78
CA THR A 53 -0.47 -16.14 -4.87
C THR A 53 0.58 -15.12 -5.26
N ALA A 54 0.84 -14.15 -4.38
CA ALA A 54 1.88 -13.16 -4.57
C ALA A 54 3.14 -13.61 -3.83
N VAL A 55 4.29 -13.41 -4.48
CA VAL A 55 5.60 -13.55 -3.82
C VAL A 55 6.20 -12.16 -3.71
N ASP A 56 6.66 -11.82 -2.52
CA ASP A 56 7.33 -10.54 -2.26
C ASP A 56 8.71 -10.78 -1.69
N ALA A 57 9.65 -9.92 -2.05
CA ALA A 57 10.98 -9.89 -1.47
C ALA A 57 11.28 -8.49 -0.95
N GLY A 58 12.02 -8.40 0.15
CA GLY A 58 12.39 -7.13 0.74
C GLY A 58 13.74 -7.17 1.41
N PHE A 59 14.39 -6.02 1.45
CA PHE A 59 15.64 -5.77 2.13
C PHE A 59 15.53 -4.45 2.89
N ILE A 60 15.98 -4.44 4.14
CA ILE A 60 16.14 -3.24 4.93
C ILE A 60 17.53 -3.24 5.53
N ALA A 61 18.19 -2.09 5.49
CA ALA A 61 19.43 -1.82 6.20
C ALA A 61 19.24 -0.59 7.08
N THR A 62 19.57 -0.71 8.35
CA THR A 62 19.52 0.36 9.34
C THR A 62 20.89 0.51 9.98
N ALA A 63 21.48 1.71 9.89
CA ALA A 63 22.69 1.99 10.64
C ALA A 63 22.33 2.24 12.12
N GLY A 64 23.09 1.63 13.03
CA GLY A 64 22.92 1.78 14.48
C GLY A 64 23.41 3.12 15.03
N ASP A 65 23.15 4.22 14.33
CA ASP A 65 23.57 5.58 14.70
C ASP A 65 22.48 6.33 15.49
N PHE A 66 22.76 7.56 15.94
CA PHE A 66 21.89 8.39 16.76
C PHE A 66 20.48 8.57 16.18
N TRP A 67 20.38 8.72 14.85
CA TRP A 67 19.13 8.90 14.11
C TRP A 67 18.63 7.64 13.39
N LEU A 68 19.27 6.48 13.59
CA LEU A 68 18.84 5.21 12.99
C LEU A 68 18.51 5.31 11.48
N PRO A 69 19.39 5.87 10.64
CA PRO A 69 19.11 6.02 9.23
C PRO A 69 18.90 4.64 8.62
N SER A 70 17.81 4.50 7.87
CA SER A 70 17.36 3.24 7.29
C SER A 70 17.14 3.39 5.79
N PHE A 71 17.54 2.38 5.04
CA PHE A 71 17.29 2.22 3.62
C PHE A 71 16.48 0.94 3.42
N GLY A 72 15.44 1.02 2.59
CA GLY A 72 14.58 -0.10 2.26
C GLY A 72 14.43 -0.27 0.77
N LEU A 73 14.44 -1.52 0.32
CA LEU A 73 14.08 -1.96 -1.02
C LEU A 73 13.04 -3.06 -0.89
N ALA A 74 11.96 -2.99 -1.65
CA ALA A 74 10.97 -4.05 -1.73
C ALA A 74 10.54 -4.30 -3.18
N VAL A 75 10.35 -5.57 -3.51
CA VAL A 75 9.69 -6.01 -4.74
C VAL A 75 8.45 -6.78 -4.32
N LEU A 76 7.29 -6.20 -4.60
CA LEU A 76 5.99 -6.78 -4.31
C LEU A 76 5.40 -7.39 -5.57
N ASN A 77 4.59 -8.44 -5.40
CA ASN A 77 3.92 -9.15 -6.49
C ASN A 77 4.91 -9.56 -7.60
N ILE A 78 5.99 -10.26 -7.22
CA ILE A 78 6.93 -10.87 -8.16
C ILE A 78 6.13 -11.65 -9.21
N PRO A 79 6.41 -11.44 -10.51
CA PRO A 79 5.51 -11.78 -11.59
C PRO A 79 5.30 -13.29 -11.70
N THR A 80 4.04 -13.72 -11.61
CA THR A 80 3.60 -15.09 -11.91
C THR A 80 2.98 -15.20 -13.31
N GLY A 81 2.67 -14.06 -13.94
CA GLY A 81 2.14 -13.97 -15.30
C GLY A 81 2.03 -12.53 -15.79
N CYS A 82 1.47 -12.35 -16.99
CA CYS A 82 1.22 -11.05 -17.60
C CYS A 82 -0.18 -10.99 -18.22
N VAL A 83 -0.68 -9.77 -18.41
CA VAL A 83 -1.96 -9.44 -19.07
C VAL A 83 -1.72 -8.29 -20.04
N ASP A 84 -2.13 -8.45 -21.30
CA ASP A 84 -1.86 -7.49 -22.37
C ASP A 84 -2.84 -6.31 -22.42
N SER A 85 -4.02 -6.46 -21.82
CA SER A 85 -5.14 -5.51 -21.86
C SER A 85 -5.33 -4.69 -20.58
N PHE A 86 -4.31 -4.59 -19.72
CA PHE A 86 -4.43 -3.90 -18.44
C PHE A 86 -4.61 -2.39 -18.62
N VAL A 87 -5.70 -1.82 -18.12
CA VAL A 87 -5.95 -0.38 -18.16
C VAL A 87 -5.23 0.31 -17.01
N ASN A 88 -4.25 1.15 -17.33
CA ASN A 88 -3.51 1.93 -16.35
C ASN A 88 -4.43 2.95 -15.66
N PRO A 89 -4.66 2.87 -14.34
CA PRO A 89 -5.56 3.79 -13.66
C PRO A 89 -5.03 5.24 -13.62
N ALA A 90 -3.72 5.45 -13.77
CA ALA A 90 -3.12 6.78 -13.78
C ALA A 90 -3.24 7.48 -15.14
N THR A 91 -3.28 6.72 -16.25
CA THR A 91 -3.22 7.28 -17.62
C THR A 91 -4.43 6.90 -18.48
N GLY A 92 -5.27 5.97 -18.05
CA GLY A 92 -6.41 5.43 -18.80
C GLY A 92 -6.03 4.55 -20.00
N LYS A 93 -4.74 4.35 -20.27
CA LYS A 93 -4.25 3.60 -21.45
C LYS A 93 -4.17 2.10 -21.16
N SER A 94 -4.55 1.28 -22.14
CA SER A 94 -4.32 -0.17 -22.10
C SER A 94 -2.84 -0.48 -22.38
N GLN A 95 -2.26 -1.38 -21.59
CA GLN A 95 -0.85 -1.76 -21.68
C GLN A 95 -0.65 -3.21 -21.21
N SER A 96 0.39 -3.86 -21.73
CA SER A 96 0.85 -5.14 -21.18
C SER A 96 1.54 -4.92 -19.83
N ILE A 97 1.08 -5.61 -18.78
CA ILE A 97 1.68 -5.55 -17.45
C ILE A 97 1.88 -6.96 -16.87
N CYS A 98 2.93 -7.14 -16.09
CA CYS A 98 3.26 -8.37 -15.40
C CYS A 98 3.21 -8.17 -13.88
N GLY A 99 2.92 -9.26 -13.16
CA GLY A 99 2.59 -9.22 -11.74
C GLY A 99 2.04 -10.55 -11.24
N ALA A 100 1.45 -10.53 -10.06
CA ALA A 100 0.77 -11.70 -9.51
C ALA A 100 -0.58 -11.87 -10.24
N LYS A 101 -0.62 -12.80 -11.20
CA LYS A 101 -1.83 -13.07 -11.99
C LYS A 101 -2.91 -13.66 -11.09
N ARG A 102 -4.13 -13.15 -11.26
CA ARG A 102 -5.32 -13.61 -10.54
C ARG A 102 -6.09 -14.64 -11.38
N THR A 103 -6.73 -15.58 -10.70
CA THR A 103 -7.59 -16.63 -11.27
C THR A 103 -8.97 -16.57 -10.62
N GLY A 104 -10.00 -17.13 -11.26
CA GLY A 104 -11.39 -17.11 -10.76
C GLY A 104 -12.34 -16.42 -11.73
N ASP A 105 -13.31 -15.67 -11.21
CA ASP A 105 -14.32 -14.93 -11.99
C ASP A 105 -13.74 -13.67 -12.64
N VAL A 106 -12.71 -13.87 -13.46
CA VAL A 106 -12.00 -12.81 -14.17
C VAL A 106 -12.79 -12.48 -15.43
N ARG A 107 -13.36 -11.26 -15.49
CA ARG A 107 -14.06 -10.76 -16.68
C ARG A 107 -13.19 -9.75 -17.44
N ASP A 108 -13.39 -9.69 -18.75
CA ASP A 108 -12.63 -8.81 -19.66
C ASP A 108 -12.93 -7.31 -19.44
N ASP A 109 -14.11 -6.97 -18.94
CA ASP A 109 -14.52 -5.62 -18.56
C ASP A 109 -13.86 -5.11 -17.26
N MET A 110 -13.26 -6.01 -16.48
CA MET A 110 -12.57 -5.70 -15.22
C MET A 110 -11.06 -5.92 -15.33
N SER A 111 -10.42 -5.35 -16.35
CA SER A 111 -8.98 -5.50 -16.65
C SER A 111 -8.06 -5.22 -15.44
N GLY A 112 -8.45 -4.33 -14.53
CA GLY A 112 -7.73 -4.04 -13.27
C GLY A 112 -7.81 -5.12 -12.18
N THR A 113 -8.64 -6.16 -12.37
CA THR A 113 -8.83 -7.26 -11.42
C THR A 113 -8.11 -8.55 -11.83
N GLN A 114 -7.48 -8.58 -13.00
CA GLN A 114 -6.88 -9.79 -13.55
C GLN A 114 -5.44 -10.01 -13.05
N ILE A 115 -4.78 -8.94 -12.60
CA ILE A 115 -3.37 -8.97 -12.19
C ILE A 115 -3.13 -7.92 -11.11
N ASP A 116 -2.35 -8.29 -10.09
CA ASP A 116 -1.75 -7.33 -9.17
C ASP A 116 -0.35 -6.99 -9.70
N PRO A 117 -0.12 -5.79 -10.26
CA PRO A 117 1.15 -5.46 -10.91
C PRO A 117 2.35 -5.62 -10.00
N THR A 118 3.49 -6.03 -10.57
CA THR A 118 4.77 -5.99 -9.86
C THR A 118 5.08 -4.55 -9.48
N GLU A 119 5.50 -4.37 -8.24
CA GLU A 119 5.78 -3.06 -7.68
C GLU A 119 7.14 -3.08 -7.02
N VAL A 120 8.02 -2.19 -7.45
CA VAL A 120 9.31 -1.97 -6.81
C VAL A 120 9.28 -0.67 -6.03
N ARG A 121 9.67 -0.75 -4.76
CA ARG A 121 9.70 0.36 -3.82
C ARG A 121 11.11 0.57 -3.32
N ILE A 122 11.54 1.82 -3.30
CA ILE A 122 12.77 2.23 -2.64
C ILE A 122 12.43 3.33 -1.66
N GLY A 123 12.93 3.24 -0.44
CA GLY A 123 12.66 4.23 0.59
C GLY A 123 13.83 4.45 1.53
N VAL A 124 13.85 5.63 2.13
CA VAL A 124 14.78 6.01 3.18
C VAL A 124 14.02 6.59 4.36
N SER A 125 14.54 6.40 5.56
CA SER A 125 13.99 7.05 6.75
C SER A 125 15.05 7.37 7.77
N ILE A 126 14.82 8.40 8.57
CA ILE A 126 15.58 8.73 9.77
C ILE A 126 14.61 8.84 10.95
N VAL A 127 15.08 8.54 12.15
CA VAL A 127 14.33 8.60 13.40
C VAL A 127 15.10 9.42 14.43
N PRO A 128 15.11 10.77 14.32
CA PRO A 128 15.54 11.61 15.41
C PRO A 128 14.76 11.33 16.70
N ARG A 129 15.51 11.21 17.81
CA ARG A 129 14.99 10.93 19.14
C ARG A 129 15.13 12.15 20.00
N ILE A 130 14.00 12.67 20.48
CA ILE A 130 13.92 13.89 21.27
C ILE A 130 13.48 13.51 22.67
N ARG A 131 14.22 13.98 23.68
CA ARG A 131 13.84 13.83 25.07
C ARG A 131 13.17 15.11 25.55
N LEU A 132 11.89 15.03 25.91
CA LEU A 132 11.14 16.14 26.49
C LEU A 132 10.81 15.78 27.94
N GLY A 133 11.66 16.25 28.87
CA GLY A 133 11.59 15.87 30.28
C GLY A 133 11.89 14.38 30.53
N SER A 134 10.94 13.67 31.14
CA SER A 134 11.02 12.22 31.38
C SER A 134 10.57 11.38 30.18
N GLN A 135 9.95 11.98 29.17
CA GLN A 135 9.40 11.27 28.02
C GLN A 135 10.36 11.25 26.83
N ARG A 136 10.36 10.13 26.10
CA ARG A 136 11.05 9.97 24.82
C ARG A 136 10.03 10.08 23.70
N ILE A 137 10.22 11.09 22.87
CA ILE A 137 9.42 11.35 21.68
C ILE A 137 10.29 10.99 20.49
N ASN A 138 9.77 10.16 19.60
CA ASN A 138 10.47 9.79 18.37
C ASN A 138 9.74 10.45 17.21
N LEU A 139 10.50 11.07 16.32
CA LEU A 139 10.00 11.60 15.07
C LEU A 139 10.67 10.80 13.95
N LYS A 140 9.89 10.01 13.21
CA LYS A 140 10.37 9.36 11.99
C LYS A 140 10.03 10.25 10.81
N ILE A 141 11.02 10.47 9.95
CA ILE A 141 10.88 11.17 8.68
C ILE A 141 11.26 10.18 7.61
N SER A 142 10.40 9.97 6.63
CA SER A 142 10.62 9.01 5.56
C SER A 142 10.29 9.60 4.19
N GLY A 143 11.02 9.15 3.19
CA GLY A 143 10.70 9.41 1.79
C GLY A 143 10.85 8.12 1.01
N ASP A 144 9.96 7.89 0.06
CA ASP A 144 10.01 6.71 -0.79
C ASP A 144 9.54 7.05 -2.21
N VAL A 145 9.88 6.15 -3.13
CA VAL A 145 9.43 6.23 -4.52
C VAL A 145 8.87 4.87 -4.91
N TYR A 146 7.58 4.84 -5.28
CA TYR A 146 6.91 3.64 -5.78
C TYR A 146 5.61 3.95 -6.55
N PRO A 147 5.15 3.03 -7.42
CA PRO A 147 5.91 1.91 -7.98
C PRO A 147 6.95 2.39 -9.00
N LEU A 148 8.20 1.93 -8.90
CA LEU A 148 9.21 2.21 -9.93
C LEU A 148 8.88 1.43 -11.22
N PRO A 149 8.72 2.10 -12.37
CA PRO A 149 8.41 1.43 -13.62
C PRO A 149 9.63 0.64 -14.12
N ILE A 150 9.51 -0.68 -14.22
CA ILE A 150 10.56 -1.53 -14.80
C ILE A 150 10.05 -2.08 -16.13
N THR A 151 10.84 -1.95 -17.18
CA THR A 151 10.59 -2.60 -18.47
C THR A 151 11.74 -3.55 -18.78
N TYR A 152 11.42 -4.83 -18.99
CA TYR A 152 12.41 -5.85 -19.29
C TYR A 152 11.85 -6.84 -20.30
N GLY A 153 12.63 -7.19 -21.33
CA GLY A 153 12.19 -8.14 -22.37
C GLY A 153 10.91 -7.72 -23.11
N GLY A 154 10.68 -6.41 -23.28
CA GLY A 154 9.45 -5.87 -23.91
C GLY A 154 8.20 -5.91 -23.03
N LYS A 155 8.31 -6.34 -21.77
CA LYS A 155 7.22 -6.42 -20.80
C LYS A 155 7.37 -5.38 -19.70
N ASN A 156 6.26 -4.92 -19.14
CA ASN A 156 6.24 -3.89 -18.10
C ASN A 156 5.91 -4.51 -16.73
N TYR A 157 6.64 -4.11 -15.70
CA TYR A 157 6.56 -4.57 -14.33
C TYR A 157 6.30 -3.35 -13.44
N GLY A 158 5.06 -2.86 -13.46
CA GLY A 158 4.64 -1.60 -12.86
C GLY A 158 3.96 -0.67 -13.88
N TYR A 159 3.38 0.42 -13.39
CA TYR A 159 2.67 1.39 -14.24
C TYR A 159 3.65 2.22 -15.07
N ARG A 160 3.49 2.24 -16.40
CA ARG A 160 4.27 3.14 -17.28
C ARG A 160 3.67 4.55 -17.32
N ASP A 161 4.52 5.47 -17.76
CA ASP A 161 4.16 6.86 -18.07
C ASP A 161 3.54 7.62 -16.89
N VAL A 162 3.89 7.21 -15.67
CA VAL A 162 3.53 7.92 -14.44
C VAL A 162 4.65 8.92 -14.11
N ASN A 163 4.27 10.16 -13.82
CA ASN A 163 5.23 11.20 -13.45
C ASN A 163 5.96 10.80 -12.16
N ILE A 164 7.28 10.97 -12.09
CA ILE A 164 8.06 10.64 -10.88
C ILE A 164 7.57 11.38 -9.63
N ASN A 165 7.02 12.59 -9.79
CA ASN A 165 6.41 13.34 -8.70
C ASN A 165 5.17 12.64 -8.12
N GLN A 166 4.45 11.87 -8.94
CA GLN A 166 3.32 11.01 -8.53
C GLN A 166 3.75 9.72 -7.86
N LEU A 167 5.00 9.31 -8.07
CA LEU A 167 5.57 8.11 -7.46
C LEU A 167 6.29 8.43 -6.15
N THR A 168 6.61 9.70 -5.88
CA THR A 168 7.37 10.13 -4.71
C THR A 168 6.43 10.43 -3.55
N HIS A 169 6.68 9.79 -2.41
CA HIS A 169 5.97 10.04 -1.16
C HIS A 169 6.95 10.57 -0.12
N ALA A 170 6.46 11.48 0.70
CA ALA A 170 7.13 11.93 1.91
C ALA A 170 6.18 11.74 3.09
N GLY A 171 6.72 11.34 4.24
CA GLY A 171 5.94 11.06 5.43
C GLY A 171 6.68 11.45 6.71
N VAL A 172 5.90 11.82 7.72
CA VAL A 172 6.38 12.01 9.09
C VAL A 172 5.51 11.19 10.02
N GLU A 173 6.13 10.60 11.03
CA GLU A 173 5.45 9.85 12.08
C GLU A 173 5.99 10.28 13.44
N LEU A 174 5.13 10.86 14.26
CA LEU A 174 5.41 11.18 15.65
C LEU A 174 4.89 10.03 16.51
N PHE A 175 5.75 9.38 17.28
CA PHE A 175 5.32 8.25 18.09
C PHE A 175 5.99 8.18 19.45
N LEU A 176 5.22 7.68 20.42
CA LEU A 176 5.63 7.48 21.80
C LEU A 176 6.03 6.01 22.03
N GLY A 177 7.08 5.80 22.83
CA GLY A 177 7.58 4.48 23.17
C GLY A 177 8.97 4.21 22.63
N ASN A 178 9.32 2.93 22.49
CA ASN A 178 10.63 2.50 22.01
C ASN A 178 10.65 2.53 20.47
N ALA A 179 11.70 3.11 19.88
CA ALA A 179 11.91 3.14 18.43
C ALA A 179 12.05 1.76 17.79
N ASN A 180 12.44 0.75 18.57
CA ASN A 180 12.65 -0.62 18.09
C ASN A 180 11.50 -1.58 18.42
N ASN A 181 10.49 -1.17 19.22
CA ASN A 181 9.37 -2.02 19.65
C ASN A 181 8.01 -1.32 19.41
N ALA A 182 6.92 -1.94 19.86
CA ALA A 182 5.55 -1.42 19.80
C ALA A 182 5.43 0.02 20.34
N HIS A 183 4.85 0.90 19.53
CA HIS A 183 4.62 2.32 19.83
C HIS A 183 3.25 2.49 20.50
N THR A 184 3.16 3.18 21.64
CA THR A 184 1.92 3.32 22.42
C THR A 184 0.88 4.25 21.79
N LEU A 185 1.33 5.17 20.96
CA LEU A 185 0.52 6.05 20.12
C LEU A 185 1.40 6.52 18.97
N SER A 186 0.83 6.59 17.78
CA SER A 186 1.49 7.16 16.61
C SER A 186 0.55 8.11 15.87
N LEU A 187 1.09 9.27 15.49
CA LEU A 187 0.45 10.25 14.61
C LEU A 187 1.26 10.34 13.33
N ARG A 188 0.59 10.22 12.18
CA ARG A 188 1.22 10.16 10.86
C ARG A 188 0.69 11.27 9.98
N ALA A 189 1.55 11.87 9.19
CA ALA A 189 1.19 12.75 8.09
C ALA A 189 2.05 12.44 6.87
N GLY A 190 1.52 12.66 5.68
CA GLY A 190 2.21 12.36 4.43
C GLY A 190 1.75 13.21 3.26
N LEU A 191 2.57 13.22 2.23
CA LEU A 191 2.40 13.98 1.00
C LEU A 191 2.81 13.14 -0.21
N ASN A 192 2.00 13.13 -1.26
CA ASN A 192 2.30 12.58 -2.58
C ASN A 192 1.66 13.47 -3.65
N ASP A 193 2.41 14.01 -4.61
CA ASP A 193 1.86 14.85 -5.71
C ASP A 193 0.75 15.83 -5.29
N THR A 194 1.04 16.69 -4.30
CA THR A 194 0.11 17.67 -3.67
C THR A 194 -1.07 17.08 -2.87
N ARG A 195 -1.13 15.75 -2.74
CA ARG A 195 -2.15 15.03 -1.97
C ARG A 195 -1.67 14.80 -0.56
N THR A 196 -2.47 15.21 0.40
CA THR A 196 -2.14 15.08 1.82
C THR A 196 -2.82 13.87 2.44
N SER A 197 -2.10 13.15 3.27
CA SER A 197 -2.64 12.10 4.12
C SER A 197 -2.31 12.36 5.57
N TRP A 198 -3.18 11.94 6.48
CA TRP A 198 -2.92 11.94 7.91
C TRP A 198 -3.61 10.76 8.58
N GLY A 199 -3.10 10.34 9.72
CA GLY A 199 -3.67 9.21 10.43
C GLY A 199 -3.12 9.08 11.83
N PHE A 200 -3.70 8.16 12.58
CA PHE A 200 -3.20 7.78 13.89
C PHE A 200 -3.31 6.27 14.09
N SER A 201 -2.47 5.74 14.95
CA SER A 201 -2.48 4.34 15.36
C SER A 201 -2.47 4.25 16.87
N LEU A 202 -3.37 3.43 17.41
CA LEU A 202 -3.53 3.15 18.83
C LEU A 202 -3.40 1.63 19.06
N PRO A 203 -2.27 1.13 19.58
CA PRO A 203 -2.24 -0.24 20.07
C PRO A 203 -3.08 -0.37 21.35
N LEU A 204 -3.73 -1.51 21.47
CA LEU A 204 -4.49 -1.95 22.62
C LEU A 204 -3.99 -3.35 23.01
N PRO A 205 -4.28 -3.83 24.23
CA PRO A 205 -3.95 -5.21 24.59
C PRO A 205 -4.65 -6.16 23.60
N ASN A 206 -3.88 -6.86 22.76
CA ASN A 206 -4.28 -7.84 21.74
C ASN A 206 -4.75 -7.30 20.37
N PHE A 207 -4.89 -5.98 20.18
CA PHE A 207 -5.19 -5.45 18.85
C PHE A 207 -4.60 -4.06 18.64
N SER A 208 -4.59 -3.57 17.41
CA SER A 208 -4.22 -2.19 17.10
C SER A 208 -5.25 -1.62 16.16
N LEU A 209 -5.69 -0.40 16.46
CA LEU A 209 -6.59 0.37 15.62
C LEU A 209 -5.77 1.39 14.84
N GLU A 210 -6.01 1.45 13.55
CA GLU A 210 -5.41 2.43 12.65
C GLU A 210 -6.52 3.23 11.99
N PHE A 211 -6.40 4.54 12.00
CA PHE A 211 -7.26 5.42 11.22
C PHE A 211 -6.39 6.22 10.26
N THR A 212 -6.79 6.27 9.00
CA THR A 212 -6.08 7.05 7.96
C THR A 212 -7.08 7.81 7.10
N SER A 213 -6.73 9.04 6.79
CA SER A 213 -7.42 9.94 5.88
C SER A 213 -6.46 10.31 4.74
N TYR A 214 -6.86 10.16 3.48
CA TYR A 214 -6.00 10.42 2.33
C TYR A 214 -6.78 10.96 1.14
N GLU A 215 -6.12 11.76 0.30
CA GLU A 215 -6.71 12.22 -0.97
C GLU A 215 -6.38 11.21 -2.08
N ALA A 216 -7.41 10.68 -2.73
CA ALA A 216 -7.30 9.88 -3.95
C ALA A 216 -7.58 10.77 -5.16
N ALA A 217 -6.87 10.52 -6.26
CA ALA A 217 -7.27 11.05 -7.56
C ALA A 217 -8.37 10.16 -8.14
N ILE A 218 -9.47 10.79 -8.54
CA ILE A 218 -10.47 10.16 -9.39
C ILE A 218 -10.34 10.81 -10.76
N PHE A 219 -10.16 9.99 -11.79
CA PHE A 219 -10.18 10.44 -13.17
C PHE A 219 -11.60 10.23 -13.71
N THR A 220 -12.36 11.32 -13.78
CA THR A 220 -13.69 11.33 -14.40
C THR A 220 -13.62 12.27 -15.60
N ASP A 221 -13.99 11.79 -16.79
CA ASP A 221 -14.05 12.58 -18.03
C ASP A 221 -12.76 13.35 -18.36
N GLY A 222 -11.61 12.71 -18.16
CA GLY A 222 -10.29 13.30 -18.46
C GLY A 222 -9.85 14.42 -17.51
N ARG A 223 -10.61 14.71 -16.44
CA ARG A 223 -10.24 15.65 -15.38
C ARG A 223 -9.94 14.89 -14.09
N ALA A 224 -8.81 15.21 -13.46
CA ALA A 224 -8.47 14.69 -12.15
C ALA A 224 -9.20 15.51 -11.07
N THR A 225 -10.09 14.88 -10.31
CA THR A 225 -10.70 15.45 -9.10
C THR A 225 -10.08 14.82 -7.87
N LYS A 226 -9.98 15.61 -6.77
CA LYS A 226 -9.50 15.13 -5.48
C LYS A 226 -10.69 14.61 -4.67
N ASP A 227 -10.61 13.37 -4.24
CA ASP A 227 -11.60 12.72 -3.36
C ASP A 227 -10.95 12.36 -2.02
N ARG A 228 -11.62 12.66 -0.91
CA ARG A 228 -11.10 12.41 0.43
C ARG A 228 -11.66 11.10 0.95
N ARG A 229 -10.77 10.14 1.21
CA ARG A 229 -11.12 8.79 1.67
C ARG A 229 -10.63 8.55 3.08
N TYR A 230 -11.36 7.68 3.77
CA TYR A 230 -11.08 7.27 5.15
C TYR A 230 -10.93 5.76 5.22
N LEU A 231 -9.92 5.30 5.95
CA LEU A 231 -9.64 3.89 6.19
C LEU A 231 -9.56 3.66 7.69
N LEU A 232 -10.28 2.63 8.14
CA LEU A 232 -10.16 2.08 9.48
C LEU A 232 -9.55 0.69 9.36
N GLY A 233 -8.38 0.51 9.97
CA GLY A 233 -7.68 -0.76 10.08
C GLY A 233 -7.77 -1.31 11.49
N MET A 234 -7.86 -2.63 11.61
CA MET A 234 -7.71 -3.33 12.88
C MET A 234 -6.81 -4.54 12.67
N SER A 235 -5.76 -4.67 13.47
CA SER A 235 -4.86 -5.83 13.47
C SER A 235 -4.90 -6.52 14.82
N GLY A 236 -5.12 -7.84 14.86
CA GLY A 236 -5.01 -8.64 16.07
C GLY A 236 -3.57 -9.15 16.28
N HIS A 237 -3.12 -9.17 17.52
CA HIS A 237 -1.83 -9.74 17.92
C HIS A 237 -2.10 -10.88 18.90
N TRP A 238 -1.51 -12.06 18.66
CA TRP A 238 -1.63 -13.24 19.51
C TRP A 238 -0.25 -13.82 19.84
#